data_AF-A0A964LUB1-F1
#
_entry.id   AF-A0A964LUB1-F1
#
_cell.length_a   1.000
_cell.length_b   1.000
_cell.length_c   1.000
_cell.angle_alpha   90.00
_cell.angle_beta   90.00
_cell.angle_gamma   90.00
#
_symmetry.space_group_name_H-M   'P 1'
#
loop_
_entity.id
_entity.type
_entity.pdbx_description
1 polymer ?
#
loop_
_entity_poly.entity_id
_entity_poly.type
_entity_poly.pdbx_seq_one_letter_code
_entity_poly.pdbx_strand_id
1 'polypeptide(L)'
;MSIKRALLLSCLSLLLMQCHAEVTDSAESEVDVAPAIAESTDPLAASFRVRNREIRDDIIAELGKRGIPHRLNDDGSIGYRLADGEIIDTVYYFAVGLYAARN
;
A
#
# COMPACT_ATOMS: atom_id res chain seq x y z
N MET A 1 -2.11 -50.36 0.19
CA MET A 1 -1.24 -49.18 0.39
C MET A 1 -1.34 -48.30 -0.84
N SER A 2 -1.78 -47.06 -0.65
CA SER A 2 -2.50 -46.28 -1.66
C SER A 2 -1.56 -45.50 -2.59
N ILE A 3 -1.56 -45.86 -3.87
CA ILE A 3 -0.81 -45.25 -5.00
C ILE A 3 -1.00 -43.72 -5.07
N LYS A 4 -2.10 -43.21 -4.49
CA LYS A 4 -2.43 -41.78 -4.42
C LYS A 4 -1.46 -40.96 -3.55
N ARG A 5 -0.75 -41.58 -2.60
CA ARG A 5 0.27 -40.90 -1.78
C ARG A 5 1.60 -40.72 -2.53
N ALA A 6 1.93 -41.63 -3.44
CA ALA A 6 3.15 -41.53 -4.25
C ALA A 6 3.04 -40.43 -5.33
N LEU A 7 1.84 -40.21 -5.89
CA LEU A 7 1.62 -39.14 -6.87
C LEU A 7 1.67 -37.73 -6.24
N LEU A 8 1.18 -37.58 -5.00
CA LEU A 8 1.11 -36.27 -4.34
C LEU A 8 2.48 -35.77 -3.88
N LEU A 9 3.41 -36.69 -3.57
CA LEU A 9 4.80 -36.37 -3.22
C LEU A 9 5.68 -36.06 -4.45
N SER A 10 5.28 -36.46 -5.65
CA SER A 10 6.00 -36.17 -6.90
C SER A 10 5.77 -34.76 -7.43
N CYS A 11 4.69 -34.07 -7.04
CA CYS A 11 4.42 -32.70 -7.50
C CYS A 11 5.06 -31.62 -6.61
N LEU A 12 5.41 -31.96 -5.36
CA LEU A 12 5.96 -30.98 -4.40
C LEU A 12 7.46 -30.69 -4.63
N SER A 13 8.17 -31.57 -5.34
CA SER A 13 9.60 -31.40 -5.65
C SER A 13 9.88 -30.48 -6.86
N LEU A 14 8.88 -30.14 -7.68
CA LEU A 14 9.05 -29.28 -8.86
C LEU A 14 8.92 -27.77 -8.58
N LEU A 15 8.43 -27.36 -7.40
CA LEU A 15 8.28 -25.93 -7.06
C LEU A 15 9.50 -25.30 -6.36
N LEU A 16 10.53 -26.07 -6.02
CA LEU A 16 11.66 -25.59 -5.21
C LEU A 16 12.96 -25.27 -6.00
N MET A 17 12.91 -25.27 -7.35
CA MET A 17 14.09 -25.11 -8.23
C MET A 17 14.06 -23.85 -9.10
N GLN A 18 13.51 -22.72 -8.60
CA GLN A 18 13.66 -21.40 -9.23
C GLN A 18 14.25 -20.37 -8.27
N CYS A 19 15.26 -20.79 -7.51
CA CYS A 19 16.15 -19.91 -6.80
C CYS A 19 17.53 -19.97 -7.47
N HIS A 20 17.76 -19.12 -8.47
CA HIS A 20 19.10 -18.63 -8.71
C HIS A 20 19.08 -17.17 -9.12
N ALA A 21 19.70 -16.38 -8.25
CA ALA A 21 19.89 -14.97 -8.35
C ALA A 21 20.95 -14.65 -9.40
N GLU A 22 20.66 -13.68 -10.26
CA GLU A 22 21.71 -12.90 -10.91
C GLU A 22 21.74 -11.54 -10.22
N VAL A 23 22.74 -11.37 -9.35
CA VAL A 23 23.13 -10.08 -8.79
C VAL A 23 24.05 -9.43 -9.80
N THR A 24 23.56 -8.38 -10.46
CA THR A 24 24.42 -7.35 -11.04
C THR A 24 24.09 -6.03 -10.37
N ASP A 25 25.07 -5.57 -9.60
CA ASP A 25 25.18 -4.32 -8.88
C ASP A 25 25.16 -3.11 -9.84
N SER A 26 24.18 -2.21 -9.70
CA SER A 26 24.37 -0.75 -9.76
C SER A 26 23.06 0.03 -9.80
N ALA A 27 23.03 1.06 -8.95
CA ALA A 27 22.09 2.18 -8.85
C ALA A 27 20.80 1.95 -8.05
N GLU A 28 20.85 2.48 -6.82
CA GLU A 28 19.74 2.73 -5.90
C GLU A 28 18.55 3.40 -6.62
N SER A 29 17.37 2.80 -6.49
CA SER A 29 16.11 3.52 -6.61
C SER A 29 15.07 2.80 -5.76
N GLU A 30 14.75 3.37 -4.60
CA GLU A 30 13.61 2.98 -3.77
C GLU A 30 12.33 3.10 -4.60
N VAL A 31 11.82 1.98 -5.11
CA VAL A 31 10.47 1.95 -5.68
C VAL A 31 9.50 1.66 -4.54
N ASP A 32 9.00 2.74 -3.95
CA ASP A 32 7.81 2.75 -3.12
C ASP A 32 6.63 2.27 -3.97
N VAL A 33 6.30 0.97 -3.86
CA VAL A 33 5.16 0.37 -4.55
C VAL A 33 3.89 0.82 -3.84
N ALA A 34 3.39 1.99 -4.21
CA ALA A 34 2.03 2.40 -3.88
C ALA A 34 1.05 1.36 -4.48
N PRO A 35 0.04 0.90 -3.72
CA PRO A 35 -0.93 -0.07 -4.22
C PRO A 35 -1.68 0.53 -5.40
N ALA A 36 -1.76 -0.21 -6.51
CA ALA A 36 -2.51 0.19 -7.70
C ALA A 36 -4.00 0.35 -7.34
N ILE A 37 -4.42 1.59 -7.16
CA ILE A 37 -5.81 1.95 -6.88
C ILE A 37 -6.60 1.85 -8.17
N ALA A 38 -7.73 1.15 -8.14
CA ALA A 38 -8.67 1.07 -9.25
C ALA A 38 -8.99 2.48 -9.79
N GLU A 39 -8.83 2.66 -11.10
CA GLU A 39 -9.01 3.92 -11.80
C GLU A 39 -10.48 4.35 -11.74
N SER A 40 -10.82 5.14 -10.72
CA SER A 40 -12.12 5.79 -10.59
C SER A 40 -12.15 7.02 -11.51
N THR A 41 -13.21 7.18 -12.30
CA THR A 41 -13.38 8.31 -13.24
C THR A 41 -13.62 9.65 -12.55
N ASP A 42 -13.91 9.65 -11.24
CA ASP A 42 -14.12 10.87 -10.46
C ASP A 42 -12.78 11.54 -10.11
N PRO A 43 -12.57 12.82 -10.48
CA PRO A 43 -11.33 13.53 -10.19
C PRO A 43 -11.05 13.60 -8.68
N LEU A 44 -9.77 13.52 -8.31
CA LEU A 44 -9.29 13.86 -6.97
C LEU A 44 -9.32 15.39 -6.78
N ALA A 45 -10.53 15.95 -6.68
CA ALA A 45 -10.80 17.38 -6.73
C ALA A 45 -10.58 18.11 -5.39
N ALA A 46 -10.48 17.37 -4.28
CA ALA A 46 -10.26 17.92 -2.95
C ALA A 46 -8.86 17.58 -2.43
N SER A 47 -8.30 18.39 -1.54
CA SER A 47 -7.00 18.12 -0.94
C SER A 47 -6.86 18.73 0.46
N PHE A 48 -5.96 18.16 1.27
CA PHE A 48 -5.57 18.70 2.56
C PHE A 48 -4.08 18.48 2.81
N ARG A 49 -3.49 19.29 3.70
CA ARG A 49 -2.05 19.22 4.03
C ARG A 49 -1.85 18.96 5.51
N VAL A 50 -1.01 17.97 5.81
CA VAL A 50 -0.59 17.64 7.19
C VAL A 50 0.86 18.07 7.36
N ARG A 51 1.13 18.88 8.39
CA ARG A 51 2.48 19.39 8.67
C ARG A 51 3.39 18.32 9.27
N ASN A 52 2.86 17.46 10.13
CA ASN A 52 3.61 16.36 10.71
C ASN A 52 3.77 15.25 9.66
N ARG A 53 5.02 14.97 9.28
CA ARG A 53 5.35 13.96 8.26
C ARG A 53 4.88 12.56 8.67
N GLU A 54 5.10 12.16 9.92
CA GLU A 54 4.72 10.82 10.35
C GLU A 54 3.21 10.61 10.29
N ILE A 55 2.42 11.59 10.74
CA ILE A 55 0.95 11.52 10.65
C ILE A 55 0.50 11.45 9.19
N ARG A 56 1.16 12.20 8.29
CA ARG A 56 0.85 12.13 6.85
C ARG A 56 1.12 10.74 6.29
N ASP A 57 2.27 10.15 6.63
CA ASP A 57 2.68 8.85 6.15
C ASP A 57 1.75 7.74 6.71
N ASP A 58 1.29 7.87 7.96
CA ASP A 58 0.25 6.99 8.55
C ASP A 58 -1.09 7.08 7.81
N ILE A 59 -1.51 8.29 7.42
CA ILE A 59 -2.73 8.51 6.64
C ILE A 59 -2.61 7.80 5.29
N ILE A 60 -1.53 8.02 4.55
CA ILE A 60 -1.30 7.40 3.24
C ILE A 60 -1.34 5.88 3.35
N ALA A 61 -0.67 5.32 4.36
CA ALA A 61 -0.69 3.88 4.62
C ALA A 61 -2.11 3.37 4.89
N GLU A 62 -2.91 4.08 5.69
CA GLU A 62 -4.27 3.67 6.00
C GLU A 62 -5.23 3.81 4.80
N LEU A 63 -5.08 4.85 3.98
CA LEU A 63 -5.81 5.00 2.72
C LEU A 63 -5.49 3.84 1.77
N GLY A 64 -4.21 3.46 1.66
CA GLY A 64 -3.76 2.31 0.88
C GLY A 64 -4.37 1.00 1.37
N LYS A 65 -4.36 0.74 2.69
CA LYS A 65 -4.97 -0.47 3.29
C LYS A 65 -6.47 -0.58 3.02
N ARG A 66 -7.17 0.56 3.00
CA ARG A 66 -8.62 0.62 2.77
C ARG A 66 -9.00 0.71 1.29
N GLY A 67 -8.03 0.79 0.39
CA GLY A 67 -8.26 0.94 -1.05
C GLY A 67 -8.94 2.27 -1.42
N ILE A 68 -8.74 3.33 -0.63
CA ILE A 68 -9.33 4.64 -0.87
C ILE A 68 -8.49 5.39 -1.90
N PRO A 69 -9.06 5.84 -3.03
CA PRO A 69 -8.33 6.61 -4.03
C PRO A 69 -7.75 7.90 -3.48
N HIS A 70 -6.43 8.05 -3.64
CA HIS A 70 -5.69 9.22 -3.19
C HIS A 70 -4.47 9.47 -4.05
N ARG A 71 -3.90 10.68 -3.94
CA ARG A 71 -2.63 11.08 -4.55
C ARG A 71 -1.86 11.95 -3.57
N LEU A 72 -0.55 11.70 -3.42
CA LEU A 72 0.35 12.67 -2.81
C LEU A 72 0.76 13.69 -3.88
N ASN A 73 0.48 14.96 -3.64
CA ASN A 73 0.85 16.07 -4.52
C ASN A 73 2.26 16.58 -4.22
N ASP A 74 2.88 17.28 -5.16
CA ASP A 74 4.25 17.81 -5.05
C ASP A 74 4.43 18.78 -3.86
N ASP A 75 3.36 19.46 -3.45
CA ASP A 75 3.37 20.34 -2.28
C ASP A 75 3.22 19.58 -0.94
N GLY A 76 3.10 18.25 -0.99
CA GLY A 76 2.90 17.37 0.16
C GLY A 76 1.47 17.35 0.70
N SER A 77 0.50 17.89 -0.04
CA SER A 77 -0.93 17.67 0.22
C SER A 77 -1.39 16.30 -0.28
N ILE A 78 -2.43 15.77 0.34
CA ILE A 78 -3.07 14.52 -0.06
C ILE A 78 -4.36 14.90 -0.80
N GLY A 79 -4.40 14.60 -2.10
CA GLY A 79 -5.59 14.72 -2.95
C GLY A 79 -6.50 13.52 -2.81
N TYR A 80 -7.81 13.75 -2.82
CA TYR A 80 -8.87 12.74 -2.66
C TYR A 80 -10.14 13.13 -3.44
N ARG A 81 -11.06 12.17 -3.64
CA ARG A 81 -12.36 12.44 -4.27
C ARG A 81 -13.27 13.18 -3.31
N LEU A 82 -13.96 14.22 -3.76
CA LEU A 82 -14.84 15.00 -2.87
C LEU A 82 -15.93 14.15 -2.19
N ALA A 83 -16.42 13.10 -2.87
CA ALA A 83 -17.40 12.16 -2.34
C ALA A 83 -16.89 11.31 -1.16
N ASP A 84 -15.57 11.15 -1.02
CA ASP A 84 -14.95 10.32 0.03
C ASP A 84 -14.65 11.11 1.32
N GLY A 85 -15.06 12.39 1.42
CA GLY A 85 -14.67 13.31 2.50
C GLY A 85 -14.89 12.76 3.93
N GLU A 86 -16.02 12.13 4.20
CA GLU A 86 -16.32 11.56 5.52
C GLU A 86 -15.37 10.39 5.89
N ILE A 87 -15.02 9.57 4.90
CA ILE A 87 -14.08 8.47 5.10
C ILE A 87 -12.66 9.02 5.28
N ILE A 88 -12.31 10.10 4.57
CA ILE A 88 -11.03 10.80 4.72
C ILE A 88 -10.88 11.37 6.14
N ASP A 89 -11.93 12.01 6.69
CA ASP A 89 -11.92 12.50 8.07
C ASP A 89 -11.73 11.35 9.07
N THR A 90 -12.42 10.23 8.85
CA THR A 90 -12.27 9.03 9.69
C THR A 90 -10.83 8.51 9.69
N VAL A 91 -10.20 8.44 8.52
CA VAL A 91 -8.80 8.01 8.39
C VAL A 91 -7.85 9.00 9.04
N TYR A 92 -8.08 10.30 8.86
CA TYR A 92 -7.29 11.36 9.47
C TYR A 92 -7.30 11.25 11.00
N TYR A 93 -8.48 11.17 11.62
CA TYR A 93 -8.57 11.08 13.08
C TYR A 93 -8.01 9.78 13.63
N PHE A 94 -8.17 8.67 12.91
CA PHE A 94 -7.54 7.41 13.27
C PHE A 94 -6.01 7.52 13.29
N ALA A 95 -5.40 8.06 12.24
CA ALA A 95 -3.96 8.25 12.17
C ALA A 95 -3.42 9.19 13.27
N VAL A 96 -4.10 10.30 13.52
CA VAL A 96 -3.76 11.23 14.63
C VAL A 96 -3.87 10.51 15.98
N GLY A 97 -4.90 9.69 16.19
CA GLY A 97 -5.08 8.91 17.41
C GLY A 97 -3.95 7.89 17.61
N LEU A 98 -3.55 7.18 16.56
CA LEU A 98 -2.40 6.25 16.60
C LEU A 98 -1.09 6.99 16.90
N TYR A 99 -0.87 8.15 16.30
CA TYR A 99 0.28 9.00 16.59
C TYR A 99 0.32 9.42 18.06
N ALA A 100 -0.82 9.84 18.61
CA ALA A 100 -0.92 10.26 20.01
C ALA A 100 -0.80 9.08 21.00
N ALA A 101 -1.11 7.85 20.58
CA ALA A 101 -0.96 6.67 21.43
C ALA A 101 0.50 6.17 21.51
N ARG A 102 1.31 6.46 20.48
CA ARG A 102 2.72 6.04 20.42
C ARG A 102 3.72 7.07 20.98
N ASN A 103 3.30 8.32 21.16
CA ASN A 103 4.12 9.46 21.61
C ASN A 103 3.56 10.08 22.89
#